data_AF-A0A564Q996-F1
#
_entry.id   AF-A0A564Q996-F1
#
_cell.length_a   1.000
_cell.length_b   1.000
_cell.length_c   1.000
_cell.angle_alpha   90.00
_cell.angle_beta   90.00
_cell.angle_gamma   90.00
#
_symmetry.space_group_name_H-M   'P 1'
#
loop_
_entity.id
_entity.type
_entity.pdbx_description
1 polymer ?
#
loop_
_entity_poly.entity_id
_entity_poly.type
_entity_poly.pdbx_seq_one_letter_code
_entity_poly.pdbx_strand_id
1 'polypeptide(L)'
;MFIYMLDRFYLVMDMASQVMVDMPLCGFEATIKAEKEGGSVKIDITSDCDQVMKFAEALGEVEMKDVMHIRDNKIMEVAGNYLTPSCLVPCGIMNAARIEFGLISKRLAMKKGDLRIVFEK
;
A
#
# COMPACT_ATOMS: atom_id res chain seq x y z
N MET A 1 20.29 -22.14 19.34
CA MET A 1 19.96 -20.72 19.57
C MET A 1 20.13 -19.82 18.34
N PHE A 2 21.00 -20.16 17.38
CA PHE A 2 21.10 -19.41 16.11
C PHE A 2 19.94 -19.69 15.12
N ILE A 3 19.46 -20.94 15.06
CA ILE A 3 18.36 -21.35 14.14
C ILE A 3 17.03 -20.68 14.51
N TYR A 4 16.64 -20.67 15.79
CA TYR A 4 15.44 -19.97 16.28
C TYR A 4 15.45 -18.46 16.04
N MET A 5 16.62 -17.84 15.96
CA MET A 5 16.76 -16.41 15.70
C MET A 5 16.58 -16.10 14.21
N LEU A 6 17.03 -17.00 13.32
CA LEU A 6 16.76 -16.94 11.89
C LEU A 6 15.28 -17.22 11.58
N ASP A 7 14.65 -18.20 12.25
CA ASP A 7 13.21 -18.46 12.13
C ASP A 7 12.36 -17.28 12.59
N ARG A 8 12.72 -16.63 13.70
CA ARG A 8 12.04 -15.39 14.14
C ARG A 8 12.30 -14.21 13.20
N PHE A 9 13.46 -14.16 12.54
CA PHE A 9 13.74 -13.14 11.54
C PHE A 9 12.93 -13.38 10.26
N TYR A 10 12.80 -14.64 9.82
CA TYR A 10 11.95 -15.05 8.70
C TYR A 10 10.45 -14.83 8.99
N LEU A 11 9.96 -15.17 10.18
CA LEU A 11 8.57 -14.91 10.59
C LEU A 11 8.21 -13.42 10.67
N VAL A 12 9.19 -12.53 10.87
CA VAL A 12 8.99 -11.07 10.83
C VAL A 12 9.04 -10.54 9.39
N MET A 13 9.70 -11.26 8.48
CA MET A 13 9.76 -10.96 7.05
C MET A 13 8.52 -11.44 6.29
N ASP A 14 7.75 -12.40 6.83
CA ASP A 14 6.50 -12.93 6.24
C ASP A 14 5.22 -12.25 6.72
N MET A 15 5.30 -11.13 7.45
CA MET A 15 4.10 -10.39 7.83
C MET A 15 3.77 -9.40 6.73
N ALA A 16 2.79 -9.74 5.88
CA ALA A 16 2.18 -8.81 4.93
C ALA A 16 2.03 -7.41 5.54
N SER A 17 2.51 -6.38 4.84
CA SER A 17 2.37 -5.01 5.31
C SER A 17 0.93 -4.56 5.17
N GLN A 18 0.35 -4.13 6.29
CA GLN A 18 -0.99 -3.59 6.33
C GLN A 18 -0.93 -2.07 6.51
N VAL A 19 -1.63 -1.35 5.63
CA VAL A 19 -1.75 0.10 5.64
C VAL A 19 -3.23 0.47 5.62
N MET A 20 -3.63 1.38 6.51
CA MET A 20 -4.96 1.99 6.51
C MET A 20 -4.87 3.35 5.82
N VAL A 21 -5.83 3.64 4.95
CA VAL A 21 -6.01 4.94 4.31
C VAL A 21 -7.33 5.53 4.78
N ASP A 22 -7.24 6.53 5.65
CA ASP A 22 -8.37 7.33 6.09
C ASP A 22 -8.62 8.48 5.09
N MET A 23 -9.85 8.58 4.58
CA MET A 23 -10.27 9.63 3.62
C MET A 23 -11.42 10.49 4.18
N PRO A 24 -11.17 11.37 5.17
CA PRO A 24 -12.21 12.19 5.80
C PRO A 24 -12.96 13.09 4.82
N LEU A 25 -12.34 13.48 3.70
CA LEU A 25 -12.94 14.35 2.69
C LEU A 25 -14.17 13.70 2.00
N CYS A 26 -14.13 12.39 1.74
CA CYS A 26 -15.26 11.65 1.17
C CYS A 26 -15.96 10.72 2.19
N GLY A 27 -15.38 10.55 3.38
CA GLY A 27 -15.96 9.78 4.49
C GLY A 27 -15.71 8.28 4.44
N PHE A 28 -14.85 7.78 3.54
CA PHE A 28 -14.54 6.35 3.43
C PHE A 28 -13.16 6.02 4.02
N GLU A 29 -12.96 4.75 4.34
CA GLU A 29 -11.68 4.18 4.74
C GLU A 29 -11.34 3.00 3.81
N ALA A 30 -10.05 2.76 3.58
CA ALA A 30 -9.58 1.56 2.91
C ALA A 30 -8.43 0.91 3.68
N THR A 31 -8.54 -0.39 3.92
CA THR A 31 -7.44 -1.20 4.43
C THR A 31 -6.77 -1.92 3.27
N ILE A 32 -5.46 -1.77 3.16
CA ILE A 32 -4.61 -2.37 2.13
C ILE A 32 -3.68 -3.37 2.79
N LYS A 33 -3.65 -4.60 2.30
CA LYS A 33 -2.66 -5.62 2.65
C LYS A 33 -1.76 -5.86 1.44
N ALA A 34 -0.46 -5.80 1.66
CA ALA A 34 0.57 -6.03 0.65
C ALA A 34 1.41 -7.23 1.07
N GLU A 35 1.49 -8.24 0.22
CA GLU A 35 2.27 -9.45 0.45
C GLU A 35 3.19 -9.68 -0.73
N LYS A 36 4.50 -9.82 -0.46
CA LYS A 36 5.47 -10.07 -1.51
C LYS A 36 5.42 -11.52 -1.96
N GLU A 37 5.15 -11.74 -3.24
CA GLU A 37 5.14 -13.05 -3.87
C GLU A 37 6.22 -13.08 -4.98
N GLY A 38 7.42 -13.53 -4.61
CA GLY A 38 8.55 -13.58 -5.53
C GLY A 38 9.00 -12.19 -6.00
N GLY A 39 8.71 -11.86 -7.26
CA GLY A 39 9.08 -10.61 -7.92
C GLY A 39 8.01 -9.52 -7.89
N SER A 40 6.78 -9.87 -7.53
CA SER A 40 5.63 -8.97 -7.43
C SER A 40 5.13 -8.87 -6.00
N VAL A 41 4.20 -7.95 -5.78
CA VAL A 41 3.45 -7.78 -4.54
C VAL A 41 1.98 -7.92 -4.86
N LYS A 42 1.34 -8.86 -4.17
CA LYS A 42 -0.11 -9.02 -4.18
C LYS A 42 -0.73 -7.96 -3.28
N ILE A 43 -1.79 -7.32 -3.78
CA ILE A 43 -2.50 -6.25 -3.08
C ILE A 43 -3.94 -6.68 -2.84
N ASP A 44 -4.34 -6.80 -1.58
CA ASP A 44 -5.71 -7.04 -1.16
C ASP A 44 -6.27 -5.76 -0.52
N ILE A 45 -7.41 -5.28 -1.00
CA ILE A 45 -8.05 -4.04 -0.52
C ILE A 45 -9.42 -4.36 0.07
N THR A 46 -9.73 -3.76 1.21
CA THR A 46 -11.06 -3.79 1.84
C THR A 46 -11.54 -2.36 2.05
N SER A 47 -12.69 -2.01 1.49
CA SER A 47 -13.31 -0.69 1.63
C SER A 47 -14.81 -0.76 1.34
N ASP A 48 -15.59 0.12 1.96
CA ASP A 48 -17.01 0.32 1.63
C ASP A 48 -17.20 1.29 0.43
N CYS A 49 -16.12 1.77 -0.18
CA CYS A 49 -16.18 2.66 -1.34
C CYS A 49 -16.19 1.87 -2.66
N ASP A 50 -17.32 1.88 -3.38
CA ASP A 50 -17.48 1.18 -4.67
C ASP A 50 -16.39 1.53 -5.70
N GLN A 51 -15.95 2.79 -5.74
CA GLN A 51 -14.90 3.22 -6.68
C GLN A 51 -13.53 2.63 -6.31
N VAL A 52 -13.24 2.52 -5.02
CA VAL A 52 -12.02 1.86 -4.52
C VAL A 52 -12.06 0.36 -4.85
N MET A 53 -13.21 -0.29 -4.69
CA MET A 53 -13.34 -1.72 -5.01
C MET A 53 -13.19 -1.99 -6.51
N LYS A 54 -13.80 -1.17 -7.38
CA LYS A 54 -13.59 -1.26 -8.85
C LYS A 54 -12.14 -1.03 -9.25
N PHE A 55 -11.47 -0.08 -8.60
CA PHE A 55 -10.04 0.15 -8.78
C PHE A 55 -9.22 -1.07 -8.33
N ALA A 56 -9.55 -1.68 -7.19
CA ALA A 56 -8.87 -2.87 -6.68
C ALA A 56 -8.96 -4.05 -7.65
N GLU A 57 -10.16 -4.29 -8.19
CA GLU A 57 -10.40 -5.34 -9.19
C GLU A 57 -9.60 -5.13 -10.49
N ALA A 58 -9.41 -3.87 -10.89
CA ALA A 58 -8.71 -3.52 -12.13
C ALA A 58 -7.18 -3.49 -12.01
N LEU A 59 -6.62 -3.30 -10.81
CA LEU A 59 -5.19 -3.04 -10.62
C LEU A 59 -4.29 -4.26 -10.91
N GLY A 60 -4.71 -5.45 -10.50
CA GLY A 60 -3.90 -6.67 -10.55
C GLY A 60 -2.67 -6.65 -9.64
N GLU A 61 -1.68 -7.50 -9.95
CA GLU A 61 -0.41 -7.57 -9.19
C GLU A 61 0.44 -6.30 -9.35
N VAL A 62 1.19 -5.90 -8.32
CA VAL A 62 2.07 -4.74 -8.36
C VAL A 62 3.52 -5.18 -8.50
N GLU A 63 4.23 -4.68 -9.51
CA GLU A 63 5.67 -4.93 -9.66
C GLU A 63 6.51 -3.80 -9.07
N MET A 64 7.81 -4.06 -8.85
CA MET A 64 8.73 -3.05 -8.33
C MET A 64 8.74 -1.77 -9.19
N LYS A 65 8.65 -1.90 -10.53
CA LYS A 65 8.62 -0.76 -11.46
C LYS A 65 7.42 0.17 -11.22
N ASP A 66 6.30 -0.38 -10.75
CA ASP A 66 5.05 0.35 -10.55
C ASP A 66 5.11 1.30 -9.34
N VAL A 67 6.15 1.21 -8.51
CA VAL A 67 6.31 2.00 -7.29
C VAL A 67 7.59 2.83 -7.22
N MET A 68 8.38 2.85 -8.29
CA MET A 68 9.64 3.62 -8.35
C MET A 68 9.41 5.11 -8.60
N HIS A 69 8.33 5.45 -9.31
CA HIS A 69 8.05 6.81 -9.75
C HIS A 69 6.58 7.16 -9.55
N ILE A 70 6.30 8.44 -9.25
CA ILE A 70 4.92 8.94 -9.11
C ILE A 70 4.19 8.98 -10.46
N ARG A 71 4.91 9.28 -11.54
CA ARG A 71 4.39 9.26 -12.92
C ARG A 71 4.69 7.93 -13.59
N ASP A 72 4.00 7.69 -14.70
CA ASP A 72 4.32 6.60 -15.64
C ASP A 72 4.35 5.23 -14.94
N ASN A 73 3.39 4.98 -14.05
CA ASN A 73 3.20 3.70 -13.36
C ASN A 73 1.75 3.24 -13.45
N LYS A 74 1.56 1.92 -13.42
CA LYS A 74 0.25 1.28 -13.53
C LYS A 74 -0.72 1.69 -12.42
N ILE A 75 -0.24 1.87 -11.19
CA ILE A 75 -1.11 2.22 -10.05
C ILE A 75 -1.85 3.53 -10.33
N MET A 76 -1.13 4.57 -10.76
CA MET A 76 -1.72 5.87 -11.06
C MET A 76 -2.53 5.87 -12.36
N GLU A 77 -2.08 5.12 -13.37
CA GLU A 77 -2.81 4.98 -14.64
C GLU A 77 -4.19 4.36 -14.42
N VAL A 78 -4.25 3.23 -13.70
CA VAL A 78 -5.52 2.56 -13.40
C VAL A 78 -6.36 3.44 -12.48
N ALA A 79 -5.78 4.03 -11.43
CA ALA A 79 -6.50 4.91 -10.51
C ALA A 79 -7.18 6.09 -11.22
N GLY A 80 -6.55 6.66 -12.26
CA GLY A 80 -7.11 7.76 -13.05
C GLY A 80 -8.45 7.46 -13.73
N ASN A 81 -8.81 6.17 -13.88
CA ASN A 81 -10.08 5.76 -14.47
C ASN A 81 -11.23 5.61 -13.46
N TYR A 82 -10.93 5.56 -12.16
CA TYR A 82 -11.93 5.24 -11.11
C TYR A 82 -11.98 6.26 -9.97
N LEU A 83 -10.84 6.87 -9.62
CA LEU A 83 -10.68 7.65 -8.40
C LEU A 83 -10.51 9.13 -8.67
N THR A 84 -10.86 9.95 -7.68
CA THR A 84 -10.57 11.40 -7.72
C THR A 84 -9.11 11.67 -7.35
N PRO A 85 -8.52 12.80 -7.80
CA PRO A 85 -7.15 13.17 -7.45
C PRO A 85 -6.88 13.27 -5.94
N SER A 86 -7.93 13.50 -5.14
CA SER A 86 -7.83 13.59 -3.69
C SER A 86 -7.76 12.22 -3.01
N CYS A 87 -8.11 11.14 -3.69
CA CYS A 87 -8.11 9.80 -3.10
C CYS A 87 -6.68 9.34 -2.81
N LEU A 88 -6.36 9.06 -1.55
CA LEU A 88 -5.01 8.64 -1.14
C LEU A 88 -4.80 7.12 -1.25
N VAL A 89 -5.81 6.34 -1.64
CA VAL A 89 -5.69 4.87 -1.80
C VAL A 89 -4.53 4.48 -2.73
N PRO A 90 -4.35 5.09 -3.92
CA PRO A 90 -3.19 4.81 -4.78
C PRO A 90 -1.85 5.05 -4.08
N CYS A 91 -1.75 6.14 -3.30
CA CYS A 91 -0.56 6.43 -2.49
C CYS A 91 -0.37 5.41 -1.36
N GLY A 92 -1.47 4.93 -0.76
CA GLY A 92 -1.44 3.86 0.24
C GLY A 92 -0.86 2.56 -0.33
N ILE A 93 -1.32 2.15 -1.52
CA ILE A 93 -0.83 0.94 -2.21
C ILE A 93 0.66 1.09 -2.52
N MET A 94 1.06 2.23 -3.08
CA MET A 94 2.48 2.50 -3.34
C MET A 94 3.33 2.36 -2.09
N ASN A 95 2.91 2.95 -0.97
CA ASN A 95 3.69 2.87 0.27
C ASN A 95 3.69 1.44 0.85
N ALA A 96 2.57 0.73 0.82
CA ALA A 96 2.48 -0.66 1.27
C ALA A 96 3.44 -1.56 0.46
N ALA A 97 3.37 -1.50 -0.87
CA ALA A 97 4.26 -2.24 -1.75
C ALA A 97 5.74 -1.81 -1.60
N ARG A 98 6.02 -0.51 -1.41
CA ARG A 98 7.39 -0.04 -1.16
C ARG A 98 7.97 -0.54 0.16
N ILE A 99 7.14 -0.79 1.18
CA ILE A 99 7.59 -1.46 2.40
C ILE A 99 7.97 -2.91 2.08
N GLU A 100 7.15 -3.64 1.33
CA GLU A 100 7.41 -5.03 0.93
C GLU A 100 8.64 -5.18 0.01
N PHE A 101 8.86 -4.23 -0.89
CA PHE A 101 10.07 -4.18 -1.72
C PHE A 101 11.32 -3.71 -0.95
N GLY A 102 11.19 -3.33 0.33
CA GLY A 102 12.31 -2.84 1.14
C GLY A 102 12.79 -1.44 0.78
N LEU A 103 11.99 -0.68 0.01
CA LEU A 103 12.25 0.71 -0.38
C LEU A 103 11.90 1.70 0.74
N ILE A 104 10.99 1.31 1.64
CA ILE A 104 10.67 2.03 2.88
C ILE A 104 10.99 1.09 4.05
N SER A 105 11.72 1.58 5.05
CA SER A 105 11.96 0.82 6.27
C SER A 105 10.64 0.62 7.02
N LYS A 106 10.18 -0.65 7.14
CA LYS A 106 9.00 -1.03 7.92
C LYS A 106 9.05 -0.48 9.36
N ARG A 107 10.22 -0.59 10.00
CA ARG A 107 10.43 -0.05 11.36
C ARG A 107 10.24 1.47 11.41
N LEU A 108 10.74 2.20 10.42
CA LEU A 108 10.58 3.65 10.36
C LEU A 108 9.11 4.03 10.13
N ALA A 109 8.43 3.36 9.22
CA ALA A 109 7.01 3.58 8.94
C ALA A 109 6.17 3.40 10.22
N MET A 110 6.33 2.27 10.91
CA MET A 110 5.63 1.99 12.17
C MET A 110 5.99 2.97 13.29
N LYS A 111 7.24 3.46 13.34
CA LYS A 111 7.67 4.47 14.31
C LYS A 111 7.02 5.84 14.04
N LYS A 112 6.83 6.21 12.77
CA LYS A 112 6.25 7.50 12.39
C LYS A 112 4.72 7.50 12.48
N GLY A 113 4.08 6.37 12.22
CA GLY A 113 2.64 6.18 12.40
C GLY A 113 1.84 6.52 11.14
N ASP A 114 1.91 7.76 10.66
CA ASP A 114 1.05 8.23 9.57
C ASP A 114 1.74 9.14 8.53
N LEU A 115 1.11 9.24 7.37
CA LEU A 115 1.30 10.27 6.34
C LEU A 115 -0.07 10.90 6.09
N ARG A 116 -0.19 12.22 6.19
CA ARG A 116 -1.48 12.89 6.11
C ARG A 116 -1.42 14.24 5.41
N ILE A 117 -2.54 14.61 4.80
CA ILE A 117 -2.82 15.97 4.31
C ILE A 117 -3.69 16.65 5.36
N VAL A 118 -3.33 17.86 5.75
CA VAL A 118 -4.08 18.68 6.72
C VAL A 118 -4.44 20.00 6.04
N PHE A 119 -5.72 20.33 5.99
CA PHE A 119 -6.18 21.65 5.54
C PHE A 119 -6.12 22.64 6.71
N GLU A 120 -5.37 23.71 6.53
CA GLU A 120 -5.25 24.81 7.51
C GLU A 120 -6.29 25.91 7.23
N LYS A 121 -6.62 26.69 8.25
CA LYS A 121 -7.60 27.79 8.19
C LYS A 121 -6.91 29.14 8.09
#